data_AF-A0A257XAU6-F1
#
_entry.id   AF-A0A257XAU6-F1
#
_cell.length_a   1.000
_cell.length_b   1.000
_cell.length_c   1.000
_cell.angle_alpha   90.00
_cell.angle_beta   90.00
_cell.angle_gamma   90.00
#
_symmetry.space_group_name_H-M   'P 1'
#
loop_
_entity.id
_entity.type
_entity.pdbx_description
1 polymer ?
#
loop_
_entity_poly.entity_id
_entity_poly.type
_entity_poly.pdbx_seq_one_letter_code
_entity_poly.pdbx_strand_id
1 'polypeptide(L)' 'MDIQNLSASERILLAQKLWDSVHDSANDIPVTPAQQAVLDQRLAALGLDAHPGDDWKDVRRRITGA' A
#
# COMPACT_ATOMS: atom_id res chain seq x y z
N MET A 1 -4.81 -22.04 8.24
CA MET A 1 -4.38 -22.33 6.86
C MET A 1 -2.87 -22.31 6.85
N ASP A 2 -2.22 -23.37 6.38
CA ASP A 2 -0.75 -23.43 6.38
C ASP A 2 -0.21 -22.80 5.09
N ILE A 3 0.01 -21.49 5.12
CA ILE A 3 0.44 -20.68 3.96
C ILE A 3 1.82 -21.13 3.45
N GLN A 4 2.61 -21.79 4.31
CA GLN A 4 3.96 -22.24 3.98
C GLN A 4 3.98 -23.40 2.99
N ASN A 5 2.89 -24.17 2.90
CA ASN A 5 2.78 -25.32 1.99
C ASN A 5 2.23 -24.96 0.60
N LEU A 6 1.88 -23.69 0.37
CA LEU A 6 1.39 -23.24 -0.93
C LEU A 6 2.54 -23.07 -1.91
N SER A 7 2.32 -23.40 -3.18
CA SER A 7 3.19 -22.98 -4.28
C SER A 7 3.20 -21.47 -4.44
N ALA A 8 4.15 -20.93 -5.21
CA ALA A 8 4.21 -19.49 -5.48
C ALA A 8 2.92 -18.97 -6.14
N SER A 9 2.37 -19.70 -7.11
CA SER A 9 1.13 -19.34 -7.79
C SER A 9 -0.08 -19.34 -6.86
N GLU A 10 -0.17 -20.32 -5.95
CA GLU A 10 -1.25 -20.37 -4.97
C GLU A 10 -1.15 -19.23 -3.94
N ARG A 11 0.06 -18.85 -3.54
CA ARG A 11 0.27 -17.67 -2.67
C ARG A 11 -0.16 -16.38 -3.37
N ILE A 12 0.15 -16.22 -4.66
CA ILE A 12 -0.28 -15.05 -5.44
C ILE A 12 -1.82 -14.99 -5.49
N LEU A 13 -2.47 -16.11 -5.79
CA LEU A 13 -3.93 -16.18 -5.85
C LEU A 13 -4.57 -15.91 -4.48
N LEU A 14 -3.98 -16.43 -3.41
CA LEU A 14 -4.44 -16.18 -2.04
C LEU A 14 -4.26 -14.69 -1.68
N ALA A 15 -3.11 -14.10 -1.98
CA ALA A 15 -2.86 -12.68 -1.74
C ALA A 15 -3.87 -11.80 -2.48
N GLN A 16 -4.18 -12.12 -3.74
CA GLN A 16 -5.22 -11.42 -4.51
C GLN A 16 -6.57 -11.53 -3.84
N LYS A 17 -7.02 -12.74 -3.47
CA LYS A 17 -8.31 -12.95 -2.82
C LYS A 17 -8.44 -12.21 -1.48
N LEU A 18 -7.35 -12.20 -0.70
CA LEU A 18 -7.31 -11.45 0.55
C LEU A 18 -7.40 -9.94 0.28
N TRP A 19 -6.70 -9.46 -0.74
CA TRP A 19 -6.76 -8.06 -1.15
C TRP A 19 -8.16 -7.67 -1.64
N ASP A 20 -8.80 -8.50 -2.47
CA ASP A 20 -10.16 -8.28 -2.97
C ASP A 20 -11.15 -8.17 -1.81
N SER A 21 -11.04 -9.04 -0.80
CA SER A 21 -11.93 -8.97 0.38
C SER A 21 -11.78 -7.67 1.18
N VAL A 22 -10.56 -7.11 1.25
CA VAL A 22 -10.31 -5.83 1.93
C VAL A 22 -10.83 -4.67 1.07
N HIS A 23 -10.64 -4.75 -0.25
CA HIS A 23 -11.14 -3.76 -1.19
C HIS A 23 -12.66 -3.67 -1.18
N ASP A 24 -13.35 -4.81 -1.15
CA ASP A 24 -14.82 -4.85 -1.13
C ASP A 24 -15.40 -4.21 0.15
N SER A 25 -14.67 -4.28 1.27
CA SER A 25 -14.99 -3.62 2.53
C SER A 25 -14.35 -2.23 2.71
N ALA A 26 -13.67 -1.70 1.69
CA ALA A 26 -12.89 -0.46 1.84
C ALA A 26 -13.76 0.75 2.24
N ASN A 27 -15.03 0.74 1.84
CA ASN A 27 -15.98 1.82 2.16
C ASN A 27 -16.73 1.60 3.49
N ASP A 28 -16.50 0.48 4.18
CA ASP A 28 -17.13 0.21 5.49
C ASP A 28 -16.55 1.12 6.59
N ILE A 29 -15.34 1.66 6.37
CA ILE A 29 -14.68 2.59 7.29
C ILE A 29 -14.82 4.00 6.71
N PRO A 30 -15.73 4.84 7.23
CA PRO A 30 -15.91 6.18 6.71
C PRO A 30 -14.68 7.05 7.01
N VAL A 31 -14.20 7.74 5.98
CA VAL A 31 -13.16 8.77 6.13
C VAL A 31 -13.80 10.02 6.71
N THR A 32 -13.29 10.49 7.85
CA THR A 32 -13.78 11.73 8.45
C THR A 32 -13.40 12.95 7.58
N PRO A 33 -14.16 14.05 7.63
CA PRO A 33 -13.81 15.27 6.89
C PRO A 33 -12.40 15.79 7.21
N ALA A 34 -11.94 15.63 8.46
CA ALA A 34 -10.59 16.02 8.87
C ALA A 34 -9.51 15.16 8.20
N GLN A 35 -9.74 13.84 8.08
CA GLN A 35 -8.82 12.94 7.38
C GLN A 35 -8.81 13.23 5.87
N GLN A 36 -9.97 13.48 5.27
CA GLN A 36 -10.06 13.85 3.86
C GLN A 36 -9.26 15.12 3.56
N ALA A 37 -9.38 16.16 4.37
CA ALA A 37 -8.64 17.40 4.20
C ALA A 37 -7.11 17.19 4.23
N VAL A 38 -6.61 16.28 5.09
CA VAL A 38 -5.19 15.91 5.14
C VAL A 38 -4.76 15.18 3.87
N LEU A 39 -5.60 14.27 3.35
CA LEU A 39 -5.32 13.56 2.10
C LEU A 39 -5.26 14.52 0.92
N ASP A 40 -6.22 15.44 0.82
CA ASP A 40 -6.27 16.44 -0.25
C ASP A 40 -5.04 17.36 -0.20
N GLN A 41 -4.64 17.80 0.99
CA GLN A 41 -3.43 18.61 1.18
C GLN A 41 -2.18 17.85 0.71
N ARG A 42 -2.05 16.57 1.06
CA ARG A 42 -0.89 15.75 0.67
C ARG A 42 -0.86 15.49 -0.82
N LEU A 43 -2.02 15.27 -1.44
CA LEU A 43 -2.12 15.08 -2.89
C LEU A 43 -1.73 16.34 -3.65
N ALA A 44 -2.18 17.52 -3.18
CA ALA A 44 -1.77 18.80 -3.74
C ALA A 44 -0.26 19.03 -3.58
N ALA A 45 0.31 18.72 -2.40
CA ALA A 45 1.75 18.82 -2.16
C ALA A 45 2.55 17.89 -3.08
N LEU A 46 2.08 16.65 -3.31
CA LEU A 46 2.71 15.71 -4.25
C LEU A 46 2.68 16.23 -5.70
N GLY A 47 1.60 16.90 -6.11
CA GLY A 47 1.54 17.50 -7.45
C GLY A 47 2.51 18.68 -7.64
N LEU A 48 2.86 19.37 -6.55
CA LEU A 48 3.85 20.46 -6.55
C LEU A 48 5.28 19.94 -6.38
N ASP A 49 5.44 18.84 -5.66
CA ASP A 49 6.71 18.17 -5.45
C ASP A 49 7.06 17.31 -6.67
N ALA A 50 7.99 17.79 -7.49
CA ALA A 50 8.48 17.05 -8.66
C ALA A 50 9.37 15.85 -8.30
N HIS A 51 9.55 15.55 -7.01
CA HIS A 51 10.34 14.41 -6.58
C HIS A 51 9.56 13.09 -6.73
N PRO A 52 10.00 12.15 -7.59
CA PRO A 52 9.31 10.88 -7.81
C PRO A 52 9.47 9.88 -6.63
N GLY A 53 10.13 10.29 -5.55
CA GLY A 53 10.53 9.44 -4.44
C GLY A 53 11.90 8.77 -4.67
N ASP A 54 12.31 8.00 -3.66
CA ASP A 54 13.57 7.25 -3.66
C ASP A 54 13.44 5.96 -4.50
N ASP A 55 14.49 5.61 -5.25
CA ASP A 55 14.56 4.30 -5.92
C ASP A 55 14.55 3.17 -4.88
N TRP A 56 13.96 2.02 -5.24
CA TRP A 56 13.92 0.86 -4.35
C TRP A 56 15.30 0.44 -3.82
N LYS A 57 16.36 0.59 -4.61
CA LYS A 57 17.73 0.30 -4.16
C LYS A 57 18.16 1.18 -2.98
N ASP A 58 17.79 2.46 -2.99
CA ASP A 58 18.13 3.41 -1.93
C ASP A 58 17.23 3.19 -0.70
N VAL A 59 15.94 2.93 -0.92
CA VAL A 59 15.01 2.54 0.14
C VAL A 59 15.47 1.26 0.83
N ARG A 60 15.85 0.23 0.06
CA ARG A 60 16.36 -1.04 0.58
C ARG A 60 17.59 -0.82 1.44
N ARG A 61 18.57 -0.05 0.95
CA ARG A 61 19.80 0.29 1.71
C ARG A 61 19.48 0.96 3.04
N ARG A 62 18.53 1.91 3.04
CA ARG A 62 18.07 2.60 4.26
C ARG A 62 17.44 1.64 5.27
N ILE A 63 16.64 0.68 4.82
CA ILE A 63 15.92 -0.25 5.70
C ILE A 63 16.81 -1.39 6.19
N THR A 64 17.70 -1.91 5.33
CA THR A 64 18.55 -3.06 5.68
C THR A 64 19.93 -2.67 6.24
N GLY A 65 20.32 -1.39 6.13
CA GLY A 65 21.64 -0.91 6.55
C GLY A 65 22.80 -1.49 5.71
N ALA A 66 22.50 -2.07 4.55
CA ALA A 66 23.41 -2.82 3.68
C ALA A 66 23.39 -2.28 2.25
#